data_AF-A0A6P0I7L2-F1
#
_entry.id   AF-A0A6P0I7L2-F1
#
_cell.length_a   1.000
_cell.length_b   1.000
_cell.length_c   1.000
_cell.angle_alpha   90.00
_cell.angle_beta   90.00
_cell.angle_gamma   90.00
#
_symmetry.space_group_name_H-M   'P 1'
#
loop_
_entity.id
_entity.type
_entity.pdbx_description
1 polymer ?
#
loop_
_entity_poly.entity_id
_entity_poly.type
_entity_poly.pdbx_seq_one_letter_code
_entity_poly.pdbx_strand_id
1 'polypeptide(L)'
;GNIAGMAMAGVGFDWKNILLNLVTVAGIGTIIATVSGITLGPIGLALLGLGVGVMQADQARKKLVQVTKKELVKHLPQVAQEQWQPVYDAIKECFDIYEGEVSERIDDDIQSRKRELDNLLKQKEEREINRGAELARFQQLEIDVSSEYENIETVCDNFLKAVA
;
A
#
# COMPACT_ATOMS: atom_id res chain seq x y z
N GLY A 1 7.15 13.23 -15.64
CA GLY A 1 7.08 12.56 -14.34
C GLY A 1 7.64 11.17 -14.50
N ASN A 2 8.71 10.86 -13.78
CA ASN A 2 9.44 9.60 -13.83
C ASN A 2 9.03 8.78 -12.58
N ILE A 3 8.81 7.48 -12.75
CA ILE A 3 8.40 6.50 -11.72
C ILE A 3 9.34 6.53 -10.48
N ALA A 4 10.58 7.00 -10.63
CA ALA A 4 11.52 7.29 -9.54
C ALA A 4 11.03 8.36 -8.54
N GLY A 5 10.23 9.33 -8.98
CA GLY A 5 9.61 10.34 -8.09
C GLY A 5 8.50 9.76 -7.20
N MET A 6 7.83 8.69 -7.65
CA MET A 6 6.87 7.95 -6.82
C MET A 6 7.55 7.02 -5.82
N ALA A 7 8.75 6.51 -6.13
CA ALA A 7 9.51 5.65 -5.23
C ALA A 7 10.13 6.41 -4.04
N MET A 8 10.55 7.66 -4.23
CA MET A 8 11.11 8.51 -3.16
C MET A 8 10.04 9.10 -2.23
N ALA A 9 8.81 9.30 -2.74
CA ALA A 9 7.64 9.59 -1.89
C ALA A 9 7.05 8.30 -1.24
N GLY A 10 7.42 7.13 -1.76
CA GLY A 10 6.91 5.81 -1.39
C GLY A 10 7.44 5.23 -0.08
N VAL A 11 8.30 5.94 0.66
CA VAL A 11 8.64 5.56 2.04
C VAL A 11 7.51 5.93 3.01
N GLY A 12 6.62 6.86 2.63
CA GLY A 12 5.46 7.25 3.44
C GLY A 12 4.18 6.47 3.13
N PHE A 13 4.05 5.86 1.94
CA PHE A 13 2.84 5.15 1.55
C PHE A 13 3.16 3.70 1.17
N ASP A 14 2.75 2.77 2.02
CA ASP A 14 3.08 1.35 1.90
C ASP A 14 2.19 0.60 0.89
N TRP A 15 2.28 1.00 -0.38
CA TRP A 15 1.58 0.37 -1.50
C TRP A 15 1.84 -1.14 -1.57
N LYS A 16 2.96 -1.64 -1.04
CA LYS A 16 3.34 -3.05 -1.11
C LYS A 16 2.53 -3.89 -0.13
N ASN A 17 2.46 -3.50 1.14
CA ASN A 17 1.62 -4.19 2.12
C ASN A 17 0.14 -4.06 1.76
N ILE A 18 -0.24 -2.93 1.17
CA ILE A 18 -1.58 -2.69 0.64
C ILE A 18 -1.94 -3.65 -0.51
N LEU A 19 -1.06 -3.81 -1.51
CA LEU A 19 -1.29 -4.76 -2.61
C LEU A 19 -1.25 -6.21 -2.13
N LEU A 20 -0.41 -6.53 -1.15
CA LEU A 20 -0.37 -7.85 -0.51
C LEU A 20 -1.66 -8.14 0.25
N ASN A 21 -2.20 -7.19 1.01
CA ASN A 21 -3.49 -7.33 1.67
C ASN A 21 -4.63 -7.43 0.66
N LEU A 22 -4.63 -6.62 -0.42
CA LEU A 22 -5.60 -6.73 -1.50
C LEU A 22 -5.56 -8.11 -2.16
N VAL A 23 -4.38 -8.66 -2.44
CA VAL A 23 -4.22 -10.02 -2.99
C VAL A 23 -4.66 -11.11 -2.01
N THR A 24 -4.41 -10.90 -0.72
CA THR A 24 -4.72 -11.85 0.35
C THR A 24 -6.21 -11.86 0.70
N VAL A 25 -6.85 -10.68 0.72
CA VAL A 25 -8.28 -10.48 1.03
C VAL A 25 -9.15 -10.72 -0.21
N ALA A 26 -8.71 -10.33 -1.42
CA ALA A 26 -9.44 -10.58 -2.67
C ALA A 26 -9.41 -12.05 -3.14
N GLY A 27 -8.82 -12.96 -2.37
CA GLY A 27 -9.06 -14.38 -2.55
C GLY A 27 -8.54 -14.91 -3.88
N ILE A 28 -7.21 -14.89 -4.09
CA ILE A 28 -6.61 -15.81 -5.06
C ILE A 28 -7.10 -17.25 -4.78
N GLY A 29 -7.33 -17.62 -3.51
CA GLY A 29 -7.89 -18.91 -3.13
C GLY A 29 -9.33 -19.17 -3.61
N THR A 30 -10.23 -18.17 -3.59
CA THR A 30 -11.62 -18.33 -4.07
C THR A 30 -11.70 -18.29 -5.59
N ILE A 31 -10.92 -17.42 -6.25
CA ILE A 31 -10.80 -17.40 -7.71
C ILE A 31 -10.20 -18.73 -8.20
N ILE A 32 -9.15 -19.24 -7.56
CA ILE A 32 -8.58 -20.56 -7.86
C ILE A 32 -9.60 -21.66 -7.60
N ALA A 33 -10.31 -21.69 -6.47
CA ALA A 33 -11.30 -22.74 -6.17
C ALA A 33 -12.46 -22.76 -7.18
N THR A 34 -12.99 -21.59 -7.57
CA THR A 34 -14.07 -21.48 -8.56
C THR A 34 -13.59 -21.90 -9.94
N VAL A 35 -12.39 -21.47 -10.36
CA VAL A 35 -11.78 -21.88 -11.64
C VAL A 35 -11.41 -23.37 -11.63
N SER A 36 -10.94 -23.91 -10.52
CA SER A 36 -10.65 -25.34 -10.34
C SER A 36 -11.93 -26.19 -10.44
N GLY A 37 -13.03 -25.77 -9.84
CA GLY A 37 -14.34 -26.43 -9.99
C GLY A 37 -14.84 -26.45 -11.45
N ILE A 38 -14.64 -25.36 -12.18
CA ILE A 38 -15.00 -25.23 -13.60
C ILE A 38 -14.14 -26.12 -14.51
N THR A 39 -12.87 -26.34 -14.15
CA THR A 39 -11.91 -27.11 -14.96
C THR A 39 -11.89 -28.61 -14.65
N LEU A 40 -12.31 -29.05 -13.46
CA LEU A 40 -12.32 -30.46 -13.05
C LEU A 40 -13.20 -31.35 -13.94
N GLY A 41 -14.36 -30.87 -14.38
CA GLY A 41 -15.26 -31.62 -15.27
C GLY A 41 -14.64 -31.92 -16.65
N PRO A 42 -14.17 -30.89 -17.39
CA PRO A 42 -13.47 -31.06 -18.66
C PRO A 42 -12.19 -31.91 -18.56
N ILE A 43 -11.40 -31.73 -17.48
CA ILE A 43 -10.19 -32.53 -17.22
C ILE A 43 -10.57 -34.00 -17.00
N GLY A 44 -11.61 -34.28 -16.20
CA GLY A 44 -12.11 -35.63 -15.96
C GLY A 44 -12.61 -36.32 -17.23
N LEU A 45 -13.36 -35.63 -18.08
CA LEU A 45 -13.83 -36.16 -19.37
C LEU A 45 -12.70 -36.42 -20.37
N ALA A 46 -11.68 -35.56 -20.40
CA ALA A 46 -10.51 -35.76 -21.26
C ALA A 46 -9.67 -36.97 -20.81
N LEU A 47 -9.48 -37.15 -19.50
CA LEU A 47 -8.76 -38.30 -18.93
C LEU A 47 -9.52 -39.61 -19.16
N LEU A 48 -10.85 -39.61 -19.02
CA LEU A 48 -11.67 -40.78 -19.35
C LEU A 48 -11.58 -41.15 -20.84
N GLY A 49 -11.68 -40.17 -21.74
CA GLY A 49 -11.58 -40.39 -23.19
C GLY A 49 -10.21 -40.89 -23.67
N LEU A 50 -9.14 -40.55 -22.95
CA LEU A 50 -7.79 -41.12 -23.15
C LEU A 50 -7.70 -42.54 -22.57
N GLY A 51 -8.28 -42.79 -21.40
CA GLY A 51 -8.25 -44.10 -20.73
C GLY A 51 -9.05 -45.19 -21.45
N VAL A 52 -10.10 -44.82 -22.19
CA VAL A 52 -10.89 -45.76 -23.03
C VAL A 52 -10.39 -45.86 -24.48
N GLY A 53 -9.30 -45.16 -24.84
CA GLY A 53 -8.67 -45.25 -26.17
C GLY A 53 -9.40 -44.55 -27.32
N VAL A 54 -10.42 -43.73 -27.02
CA VAL A 54 -11.31 -43.11 -28.03
C VAL A 54 -10.75 -41.78 -28.57
N MET A 55 -9.76 -41.18 -27.90
CA MET A 55 -9.06 -39.98 -28.36
C MET A 55 -7.53 -40.15 -28.30
N GLN A 56 -6.83 -39.57 -29.29
CA GLN A 56 -5.36 -39.43 -29.23
C GLN A 56 -4.96 -38.27 -28.30
N ALA A 57 -3.78 -38.35 -27.67
CA ALA A 57 -3.29 -37.38 -26.70
C ALA A 57 -3.34 -35.92 -27.19
N ASP A 58 -2.97 -35.67 -28.45
CA ASP A 58 -2.95 -34.32 -29.01
C ASP A 58 -4.37 -33.76 -29.27
N GLN A 59 -5.32 -34.63 -29.63
CA GLN A 59 -6.73 -34.26 -29.79
C GLN A 59 -7.39 -34.00 -28.43
N ALA A 60 -7.06 -34.79 -27.40
CA ALA A 60 -7.55 -34.58 -26.04
C ALA A 60 -7.04 -33.25 -25.47
N ARG A 61 -5.77 -32.90 -25.69
CA ARG A 61 -5.20 -31.60 -25.28
C ARG A 61 -5.91 -30.42 -25.95
N LYS A 62 -6.10 -30.48 -27.28
CA LYS A 62 -6.80 -29.41 -28.02
C LYS A 62 -8.24 -29.23 -27.56
N LYS A 63 -8.96 -30.33 -27.36
CA LYS A 63 -10.36 -30.31 -26.90
C LYS A 63 -10.48 -29.83 -25.46
N LEU A 64 -9.54 -30.24 -24.59
CA LEU A 64 -9.46 -29.75 -23.21
C LEU A 64 -9.26 -28.24 -23.17
N VAL A 65 -8.28 -27.69 -23.91
CA VAL A 65 -8.03 -26.24 -23.95
C VAL A 65 -9.24 -25.48 -24.49
N GLN A 66 -9.90 -25.99 -25.53
CA GLN A 66 -11.10 -25.35 -26.08
C GLN A 66 -12.27 -25.33 -25.10
N VAL A 67 -12.55 -26.45 -24.42
CA VAL A 67 -13.64 -26.55 -23.45
C VAL A 67 -13.34 -25.73 -22.20
N THR A 68 -12.10 -25.79 -21.69
CA THR A 68 -11.66 -24.98 -20.56
C THR A 68 -11.76 -23.49 -20.88
N LYS A 69 -11.31 -23.04 -22.06
CA LYS A 69 -11.45 -21.64 -22.48
C LYS A 69 -12.92 -21.22 -22.57
N LYS A 70 -13.78 -22.07 -23.14
CA LYS A 70 -15.21 -21.79 -23.30
C LYS A 70 -15.91 -21.65 -21.95
N GLU A 71 -15.64 -22.56 -21.02
CA GLU A 71 -16.27 -22.56 -19.70
C GLU A 71 -15.70 -21.44 -18.81
N LEU A 72 -14.40 -21.14 -18.93
CA LEU A 72 -13.79 -19.99 -18.26
C LEU A 72 -14.45 -18.68 -18.72
N VAL A 73 -14.52 -18.41 -20.04
CA VAL A 73 -15.12 -17.18 -20.58
C VAL A 73 -16.60 -17.05 -20.19
N LYS A 74 -17.32 -18.17 -20.06
CA LYS A 74 -18.72 -18.20 -19.66
C LYS A 74 -18.94 -17.79 -18.20
N HIS A 75 -18.06 -18.20 -17.29
CA HIS A 75 -18.20 -17.92 -15.84
C HIS A 75 -17.40 -16.70 -15.37
N LEU A 76 -16.44 -16.22 -16.16
CA LEU A 76 -15.61 -15.05 -15.82
C LEU A 76 -16.42 -13.77 -15.51
N PRO A 77 -17.51 -13.44 -16.23
CA PRO A 77 -18.35 -12.29 -15.89
C PRO A 77 -19.08 -12.45 -14.54
N GLN A 78 -19.50 -13.66 -14.19
CA GLN A 78 -20.15 -13.96 -12.92
C GLN A 78 -19.16 -13.88 -11.76
N VAL A 79 -17.95 -14.44 -11.94
CA VAL A 79 -16.87 -14.28 -10.96
C VAL A 79 -16.50 -12.81 -10.77
N ALA A 80 -16.46 -12.02 -11.85
CA ALA A 80 -16.24 -10.58 -11.76
C ALA A 80 -17.37 -9.88 -10.98
N GLN A 81 -18.64 -10.27 -11.16
CA GLN A 81 -19.77 -9.75 -10.38
C GLN A 81 -19.79 -10.19 -8.92
N GLU A 82 -19.25 -11.36 -8.59
CA GLU A 82 -19.22 -11.89 -7.23
C GLU A 82 -17.99 -11.39 -6.44
N GLN A 83 -16.88 -11.08 -7.12
CA GLN A 83 -15.59 -10.80 -6.49
C GLN A 83 -15.11 -9.34 -6.64
N TRP A 84 -15.89 -8.44 -7.26
CA TRP A 84 -15.50 -7.02 -7.37
C TRP A 84 -15.53 -6.30 -6.01
N GLN A 85 -16.44 -6.68 -5.11
CA GLN A 85 -16.65 -5.98 -3.84
C GLN A 85 -15.41 -6.03 -2.93
N PRO A 86 -14.76 -7.19 -2.70
CA PRO A 86 -13.50 -7.23 -1.94
C PRO A 86 -12.37 -6.41 -2.55
N VAL A 87 -12.29 -6.34 -3.89
CA VAL A 87 -11.30 -5.50 -4.57
C VAL A 87 -11.59 -4.02 -4.37
N TYR A 88 -12.87 -3.63 -4.47
CA TYR A 88 -13.32 -2.27 -4.22
C TYR A 88 -13.06 -1.85 -2.76
N ASP A 89 -13.43 -2.70 -1.80
CA ASP A 89 -13.26 -2.43 -0.37
C ASP A 89 -11.78 -2.28 -0.02
N ALA A 90 -10.91 -3.16 -0.55
CA ALA A 90 -9.48 -3.06 -0.34
C ALA A 90 -8.90 -1.78 -0.95
N ILE A 91 -9.28 -1.39 -2.18
CA ILE A 91 -8.84 -0.11 -2.77
C ILE A 91 -9.33 1.07 -1.93
N LYS A 92 -10.58 1.04 -1.48
CA LYS A 92 -11.16 2.09 -0.65
C LYS A 92 -10.40 2.24 0.67
N GLU A 93 -10.13 1.14 1.35
CA GLU A 93 -9.36 1.12 2.60
C GLU A 93 -7.97 1.76 2.44
N CYS A 94 -7.34 1.65 1.26
CA CYS A 94 -6.07 2.33 0.96
C CYS A 94 -6.19 3.85 1.07
N PHE A 95 -7.25 4.38 0.46
CA PHE A 95 -7.49 5.82 0.44
C PHE A 95 -7.99 6.31 1.79
N ASP A 96 -8.80 5.52 2.50
CA ASP A 96 -9.28 5.85 3.85
C ASP A 96 -8.11 5.92 4.84
N ILE A 97 -7.14 4.99 4.78
CA ILE A 97 -5.91 5.04 5.60
C ILE A 97 -5.07 6.28 5.27
N TYR A 98 -4.84 6.53 3.97
CA TYR A 98 -4.10 7.72 3.53
C TYR A 98 -4.74 9.01 4.06
N GLU A 99 -6.05 9.12 3.87
CA GLU A 99 -6.83 10.28 4.28
C GLU A 99 -6.75 10.47 5.78
N GLY A 100 -6.85 9.38 6.55
CA GLY A 100 -6.69 9.42 8.00
C GLY A 100 -5.34 10.00 8.42
N GLU A 101 -4.23 9.44 7.93
CA GLU A 101 -2.89 9.91 8.30
C GLU A 101 -2.62 11.36 7.86
N VAL A 102 -3.04 11.73 6.65
CA VAL A 102 -2.86 13.08 6.14
C VAL A 102 -3.68 14.07 6.93
N SER A 103 -4.93 13.73 7.24
CA SER A 103 -5.83 14.60 8.02
C SER A 103 -5.30 14.80 9.44
N GLU A 104 -4.81 13.73 10.08
CA GLU A 104 -4.19 13.79 11.40
C GLU A 104 -2.96 14.71 11.41
N ARG A 105 -2.03 14.53 10.46
CA ARG A 105 -0.83 15.38 10.38
C ARG A 105 -1.17 16.85 10.11
N ILE A 106 -2.19 17.12 9.30
CA ILE A 106 -2.66 18.48 9.03
C ILE A 106 -3.29 19.09 10.28
N ASP A 107 -4.17 18.36 10.97
CA ASP A 107 -4.78 18.88 12.20
C ASP A 107 -3.72 19.08 13.29
N ASP A 108 -2.79 18.16 13.47
CA ASP A 108 -1.69 18.28 14.43
C ASP A 108 -0.83 19.54 14.18
N ASP A 109 -0.48 19.84 12.93
CA ASP A 109 0.24 21.08 12.58
C ASP A 109 -0.60 22.33 12.90
N ILE A 110 -1.89 22.32 12.54
CA ILE A 110 -2.82 23.43 12.84
C ILE A 110 -2.93 23.65 14.35
N GLN A 111 -3.14 22.58 15.13
CA GLN A 111 -3.26 22.66 16.58
C GLN A 111 -1.94 23.04 17.25
N SER A 112 -0.80 22.59 16.72
CA SER A 112 0.52 22.98 17.21
C SER A 112 0.75 24.48 17.03
N ARG A 113 0.48 25.03 15.83
CA ARG A 113 0.61 26.47 15.54
C ARG A 113 -0.33 27.33 16.38
N LYS A 114 -1.56 26.87 16.63
CA LYS A 114 -2.48 27.57 17.54
C LYS A 114 -1.94 27.57 18.97
N ARG A 115 -1.52 26.41 19.48
CA ARG A 115 -0.96 26.27 20.83
C ARG A 115 0.30 27.13 21.02
N GLU A 116 1.14 27.27 20.00
CA GLU A 116 2.32 28.14 20.05
C GLU A 116 1.92 29.59 20.37
N LEU A 117 0.91 30.12 19.67
CA LEU A 117 0.40 31.48 19.90
C LEU A 117 -0.33 31.61 21.24
N ASP A 118 -1.18 30.64 21.58
CA ASP A 118 -1.94 30.65 22.84
C ASP A 118 -1.00 30.58 24.05
N ASN A 119 0.06 29.76 23.98
CA ASN A 119 1.07 29.67 25.03
C ASN A 119 1.81 31.01 25.20
N LEU A 120 2.18 31.68 24.09
CA LEU A 120 2.84 32.99 24.16
C LEU A 120 1.92 34.05 24.78
N LEU A 121 0.64 34.06 24.41
CA LEU A 121 -0.34 34.99 24.95
C LEU A 121 -0.54 34.76 26.45
N LYS A 122 -0.79 33.52 26.86
CA LYS A 122 -0.91 33.12 28.27
C LYS A 122 0.33 33.47 29.08
N GLN A 123 1.53 33.24 28.53
CA GLN A 123 2.77 33.57 29.21
C GLN A 123 2.92 35.07 29.47
N LYS A 124 2.43 35.93 28.56
CA LYS A 124 2.43 37.39 28.74
C LYS A 124 1.41 37.88 29.75
N GLU A 125 0.28 37.17 29.88
CA GLU A 125 -0.77 37.49 30.86
C GLU A 125 -0.38 37.09 32.28
N GLU A 126 0.29 35.94 32.43
CA GLU A 126 0.57 35.35 33.76
C GLU A 126 1.89 35.82 34.39
N ARG A 127 2.87 36.27 33.59
CA ARG A 127 4.21 36.64 34.09
C ARG A 127 4.97 37.59 33.18
N GLU A 128 5.85 38.39 33.77
CA GLU A 128 6.88 39.10 33.00
C GLU A 128 8.03 38.16 32.65
N ILE A 129 8.46 38.20 31.39
CA ILE A 129 9.54 37.38 30.86
C ILE A 129 10.76 38.26 30.59
N ASN A 130 11.94 37.82 31.03
CA ASN A 130 13.18 38.46 30.61
C ASN A 130 13.46 38.13 29.13
N ARG A 131 13.13 39.07 28.24
CA ARG A 131 13.25 38.91 26.79
C ARG A 131 14.67 38.57 26.34
N GLY A 132 15.69 39.11 27.00
CA GLY A 132 17.09 38.85 26.66
C GLY A 132 17.51 37.41 26.99
N ALA A 133 17.13 36.93 28.17
CA ALA A 133 17.37 35.54 28.57
C ALA A 133 16.59 34.54 27.71
N GLU A 134 15.34 34.86 27.36
CA GLU A 134 14.50 33.98 26.54
C GLU A 134 14.97 33.93 25.07
N LEU A 135 15.44 35.05 24.52
CA LEU A 135 16.08 35.07 23.20
C LEU A 135 17.33 34.21 23.18
N ALA A 136 18.21 34.34 24.18
CA ALA A 136 19.40 33.51 24.29
C ALA A 136 19.05 32.01 24.40
N ARG A 137 17.99 31.68 25.14
CA ARG A 137 17.47 30.30 25.25
C ARG A 137 17.01 29.75 23.90
N PHE A 138 16.28 30.53 23.10
CA PHE A 138 15.83 30.10 21.78
C PHE A 138 16.96 29.98 20.77
N GLN A 139 17.93 30.90 20.79
CA GLN A 139 19.13 30.81 19.95
C GLN A 139 19.96 29.57 20.28
N GLN A 140 20.10 29.23 21.57
CA GLN A 140 20.78 28.00 21.95
C GLN A 140 20.03 26.76 21.45
N LEU A 141 18.71 26.73 21.57
CA LEU A 141 17.89 25.63 21.04
C LEU A 141 18.05 25.47 19.51
N GLU A 142 18.09 26.57 18.77
CA GLU A 142 18.33 26.56 17.32
C GLU A 142 19.70 25.97 16.97
N ILE A 143 20.75 26.37 17.70
CA ILE A 143 22.12 25.84 17.53
C ILE A 143 22.15 24.35 17.83
N ASP A 144 21.55 23.92 18.94
CA ASP A 144 21.55 22.53 19.38
C ASP A 144 20.84 21.63 18.34
N VAL A 145 19.66 22.03 17.89
CA VAL A 145 18.90 21.28 16.87
C VAL A 145 19.63 21.23 15.53
N SER A 146 20.23 22.35 15.10
CA SER A 146 20.99 22.40 13.83
C SER A 146 22.22 21.51 13.89
N SER A 147 22.93 21.49 15.02
CA SER A 147 24.09 20.61 15.20
C SER A 147 23.71 19.14 15.11
N GLU A 148 22.58 18.73 15.71
CA GLU A 148 22.12 17.35 15.62
C GLU A 148 21.69 16.98 14.19
N TYR A 149 21.04 17.91 13.48
CA TYR A 149 20.68 17.71 12.08
C TYR A 149 21.92 17.53 11.18
N GLU A 150 22.93 18.38 11.33
CA GLU A 150 24.20 18.27 10.60
C GLU A 150 24.93 16.95 10.87
N ASN A 151 24.86 16.45 12.12
CA ASN A 151 25.40 15.14 12.47
C ASN A 151 24.69 14.01 11.69
N ILE A 152 23.36 14.06 11.62
CA ILE A 152 22.56 13.07 10.88
C ILE A 152 22.90 13.14 9.39
N GLU A 153 22.93 14.33 8.79
CA GLU A 153 23.31 14.50 7.38
C GLU A 153 24.71 13.95 7.12
N THR A 154 25.68 14.28 7.98
CA THR A 154 27.06 13.80 7.84
C THR A 154 27.14 12.28 7.88
N VAL A 155 26.41 11.63 8.80
CA VAL A 155 26.36 10.17 8.88
C VAL A 155 25.72 9.57 7.63
N CYS A 156 24.60 10.12 7.15
CA CYS A 156 23.94 9.69 5.91
C CYS A 156 24.86 9.83 4.70
N ASP A 157 25.51 10.98 4.54
CA ASP A 157 26.45 11.24 3.44
C ASP A 157 27.64 10.29 3.45
N ASN A 158 28.22 10.06 4.63
CA ASN A 158 29.34 9.14 4.79
C ASN A 158 28.93 7.70 4.45
N PHE A 159 27.74 7.28 4.87
CA PHE A 159 27.20 5.99 4.51
C PHE A 159 27.02 5.89 2.99
N LEU A 160 26.32 6.84 2.36
CA LEU A 160 26.08 6.84 0.92
C LEU A 160 27.38 6.79 0.11
N LYS A 161 28.42 7.52 0.53
CA LYS A 161 29.75 7.47 -0.09
C LYS A 161 30.45 6.12 0.08
N ALA A 162 30.19 5.40 1.16
CA ALA A 162 30.82 4.10 1.43
C ALA A 162 30.15 2.93 0.69
N VAL A 163 28.87 3.05 0.31
CA VAL A 163 28.12 2.04 -0.47
C VAL A 163 27.99 2.35 -1.97
N ALA A 164 28.42 3.53 -2.42
CA ALA A 164 28.52 3.88 -3.85
C ALA A 164 29.82 3.36 -4.47
#